data_AF-A0A2A4P452-F1
#
_entry.id   AF-A0A2A4P452-F1
#
_cell.length_a   1.000
_cell.length_b   1.000
_cell.length_c   1.000
_cell.angle_alpha   90.00
_cell.angle_beta   90.00
_cell.angle_gamma   90.00
#
_symmetry.space_group_name_H-M   'P 1'
#
loop_
_entity.id
_entity.type
_entity.pdbx_description
1 polymer ?
#
loop_
_entity_poly.entity_id
_entity_poly.type
_entity_poly.pdbx_seq_one_letter_code
_entity_poly.pdbx_strand_id
1 'polypeptide(L)'
;MAQENQPSWHGTTILAVRKGKSVVIAGDGQVSLGDTVIKANARKVRRLGDGKVIGGFAGATADAFTLFERLEAKLEQYPGQLTRAAVELAKDWRTDRYLRRLEAMMAVADQDVSLVLTGTGDVLEPEDGLIGIGSGGNYALAAARALIGQKGLGAEDIAKKSMAIAAGICVYTNENVTIEAL
;
A
#
# COMPACT_ATOMS: atom_id res chain seq x y z
N MET A 1 -23.44 27.41 -8.55
CA MET A 1 -22.35 27.70 -7.57
C MET A 1 -21.26 26.69 -7.84
N ALA A 2 -20.10 27.13 -8.31
CA ALA A 2 -18.96 26.24 -8.46
C ALA A 2 -18.57 25.75 -7.06
N GLN A 3 -18.54 24.44 -6.84
CA GLN A 3 -17.89 23.89 -5.65
C GLN A 3 -16.43 24.34 -5.72
N GLU A 4 -16.00 25.18 -4.79
CA GLU A 4 -14.58 25.41 -4.56
C GLU A 4 -13.98 24.04 -4.22
N ASN A 5 -13.24 23.47 -5.18
CA ASN A 5 -12.44 22.26 -4.94
C ASN A 5 -11.43 22.62 -3.87
N GLN A 6 -11.71 22.25 -2.62
CA GLN A 6 -10.69 22.26 -1.59
C GLN A 6 -9.51 21.42 -2.10
N PRO A 7 -8.26 21.89 -1.93
CA PRO A 7 -7.11 21.17 -2.44
C PRO A 7 -7.06 19.78 -1.80
N SER A 8 -7.23 18.75 -2.64
CA SER A 8 -7.22 17.36 -2.22
C SER A 8 -5.80 16.92 -1.90
N TRP A 9 -5.66 16.08 -0.87
CA TRP A 9 -4.39 15.44 -0.55
C TRP A 9 -4.19 14.25 -1.47
N HIS A 10 -3.14 14.29 -2.29
CA HIS A 10 -2.71 13.16 -3.10
C HIS A 10 -1.64 12.38 -2.36
N GLY A 11 -1.96 11.13 -2.05
CA GLY A 11 -1.06 10.20 -1.38
C GLY A 11 -0.04 9.57 -2.32
N THR A 12 0.88 8.83 -1.71
CA THR A 12 1.88 8.01 -2.38
C THR A 12 1.21 6.85 -3.11
N THR A 13 1.85 6.36 -4.15
CA THR A 13 1.58 5.09 -4.83
C THR A 13 2.28 3.97 -4.09
N ILE A 14 1.55 2.91 -3.80
CA ILE A 14 2.08 1.67 -3.22
C ILE A 14 1.76 0.52 -4.17
N LEU A 15 2.74 -0.35 -4.38
CA LEU A 15 2.60 -1.58 -5.17
C LEU A 15 3.13 -2.76 -4.36
N ALA A 16 2.28 -3.77 -4.13
CA ALA A 16 2.71 -5.08 -3.68
C ALA A 16 2.79 -6.06 -4.86
N VAL A 17 3.88 -6.82 -4.91
CA VAL A 17 4.14 -7.84 -5.92
C VAL A 17 4.48 -9.15 -5.22
N ARG A 18 3.62 -10.15 -5.37
CA ARG A 18 3.92 -11.54 -4.99
C ARG A 18 4.31 -12.34 -6.22
N LYS A 19 5.45 -13.03 -6.16
CA LYS A 19 5.88 -14.00 -7.18
C LYS A 19 6.34 -15.27 -6.49
N GLY A 20 5.43 -16.25 -6.38
CA GLY A 20 5.65 -17.44 -5.56
C GLY A 20 5.75 -17.05 -4.09
N LYS A 21 6.87 -17.39 -3.43
CA LYS A 21 7.15 -17.05 -2.03
C LYS A 21 7.83 -15.70 -1.83
N SER A 22 8.33 -15.08 -2.91
CA SER A 22 8.98 -13.78 -2.82
C SER A 22 7.93 -12.67 -2.88
N VAL A 23 7.99 -11.78 -1.89
CA VAL A 23 7.04 -10.68 -1.76
C VAL A 23 7.79 -9.37 -1.66
N VAL A 24 7.36 -8.40 -2.44
CA VAL A 24 7.91 -7.05 -2.41
C VAL A 24 6.78 -6.05 -2.27
N ILE A 25 6.92 -5.08 -1.37
CA ILE A 25 6.07 -3.88 -1.37
C ILE A 25 6.97 -2.68 -1.64
N ALA A 26 6.61 -1.93 -2.67
CA ALA A 26 7.26 -0.70 -3.08
C ALA A 26 6.31 0.48 -2.85
N GLY A 27 6.88 1.64 -2.54
CA GLY A 27 6.10 2.87 -2.41
C GLY A 27 6.93 4.09 -2.80
N ASP A 28 6.35 5.01 -3.55
CA ASP A 28 7.00 6.28 -3.88
C ASP A 28 6.96 7.26 -2.70
N GLY A 29 7.65 8.38 -2.84
CA GLY A 29 7.82 9.37 -1.79
C GLY A 29 6.96 10.62 -1.93
N GLN A 30 6.18 10.76 -3.01
CA GLN A 30 5.47 12.01 -3.29
C GLN A 30 4.21 12.17 -2.41
N VAL A 31 4.10 13.35 -1.80
CA VAL A 31 2.90 13.84 -1.13
C VAL A 31 2.59 15.20 -1.72
N SER A 32 1.41 15.34 -2.32
CA SER A 32 0.98 16.57 -2.98
C SER A 32 -0.30 17.11 -2.33
N LEU A 33 -0.39 18.43 -2.25
CA LEU A 33 -1.60 19.16 -1.85
C LEU A 33 -2.10 19.92 -3.08
N GLY A 34 -3.20 19.45 -3.67
CA GLY A 34 -3.55 19.81 -5.04
C GLY A 34 -2.37 19.56 -5.98
N ASP A 35 -2.00 20.56 -6.77
CA ASP A 35 -0.93 20.46 -7.77
C ASP A 35 0.46 20.80 -7.22
N THR A 36 0.60 21.02 -5.91
CA THR A 36 1.88 21.37 -5.28
C THR A 36 2.48 20.17 -4.55
N VAL A 37 3.72 19.83 -4.86
CA VAL A 37 4.50 18.82 -4.13
C VAL A 37 4.95 19.39 -2.79
N ILE A 38 4.45 18.82 -1.70
CA ILE A 38 4.81 19.22 -0.32
C ILE A 38 6.04 18.45 0.18
N LYS A 39 6.12 17.16 -0.17
CA LYS A 39 7.23 16.28 0.22
C LYS A 39 7.47 15.24 -0.87
N ALA A 40 8.73 15.01 -1.21
CA ALA A 40 9.12 14.09 -2.29
C ALA A 40 9.72 12.77 -1.80
N ASN A 41 9.93 12.60 -0.49
CA ASN A 41 10.64 11.46 0.11
C ASN A 41 9.90 10.85 1.31
N ALA A 42 8.56 10.85 1.28
CA ALA A 42 7.78 10.11 2.27
C ALA A 42 8.13 8.62 2.25
N ARG A 43 8.10 7.97 3.41
CA ARG A 43 8.27 6.52 3.54
C ARG A 43 7.03 5.95 4.18
N LYS A 44 6.18 5.32 3.37
CA LYS A 44 4.92 4.71 3.82
C LYS A 44 4.89 3.19 3.67
N VAL A 45 6.03 2.60 3.32
CA VAL A 45 6.28 1.16 3.38
C VAL A 45 7.15 0.89 4.61
N ARG A 46 6.79 -0.13 5.38
CA ARG A 46 7.56 -0.57 6.55
C ARG A 46 7.36 -2.06 6.80
N ARG A 47 8.27 -2.65 7.58
CA ARG A 47 8.08 -3.99 8.13
C ARG A 47 7.34 -3.94 9.47
N LEU A 48 6.58 -4.99 9.76
CA LEU A 48 5.74 -5.18 10.94
C LEU A 48 5.93 -6.62 11.48
N GLY A 49 5.45 -6.89 12.70
CA GLY A 49 5.38 -8.24 13.27
C GLY A 49 6.72 -8.99 13.24
N ASP A 50 7.73 -8.46 13.93
CA ASP A 50 9.11 -8.95 13.94
C ASP A 50 9.78 -9.05 12.56
N GLY A 51 9.37 -8.20 11.63
CA GLY A 51 9.94 -8.16 10.29
C GLY A 51 9.38 -9.18 9.31
N LYS A 52 8.36 -9.95 9.70
CA LYS A 52 7.75 -11.04 8.91
C LYS A 52 6.58 -10.58 8.05
N VAL A 53 6.08 -9.37 8.28
CA VAL A 53 5.00 -8.75 7.51
C VAL A 53 5.53 -7.45 6.92
N ILE A 54 5.16 -7.14 5.68
CA ILE A 54 5.38 -5.83 5.08
C ILE A 54 4.04 -5.13 4.95
N GLY A 55 3.99 -3.86 5.32
CA GLY A 55 2.82 -3.01 5.17
C GLY A 55 3.12 -1.76 4.35
N GLY A 56 2.17 -1.35 3.51
CA GLY A 56 2.19 -0.11 2.73
C GLY A 56 0.85 0.61 2.84
N PHE A 57 0.87 1.94 2.99
CA PHE A 57 -0.33 2.74 3.22
C PHE A 57 -0.46 3.91 2.23
N ALA A 58 -1.62 4.02 1.59
CA ALA A 58 -1.94 5.10 0.66
C ALA A 58 -3.01 6.04 1.26
N GLY A 59 -2.56 6.92 2.17
CA GLY A 59 -3.41 7.92 2.84
C GLY A 59 -2.59 8.91 3.64
N ALA A 60 -3.21 9.63 4.60
CA ALA A 60 -2.48 10.58 5.43
C ALA A 60 -1.47 9.88 6.35
N THR A 61 -0.35 10.54 6.62
CA THR A 61 0.75 9.94 7.41
C THR A 61 0.32 9.59 8.83
N ALA A 62 -0.52 10.41 9.48
CA ALA A 62 -1.00 10.15 10.84
C ALA A 62 -1.84 8.87 10.91
N ASP A 63 -2.78 8.69 9.98
CA ASP A 63 -3.61 7.50 9.89
C ASP A 63 -2.78 6.24 9.66
N ALA A 64 -1.74 6.35 8.83
CA ALA A 64 -0.81 5.25 8.58
C ALA A 64 -0.16 4.76 9.88
N PHE A 65 0.33 5.67 10.73
CA PHE A 65 0.93 5.31 12.02
C PHE A 65 -0.06 4.59 12.91
N THR A 66 -1.26 5.15 13.09
CA THR A 66 -2.29 4.54 13.94
C THR A 66 -2.71 3.16 13.46
N LEU A 67 -2.90 2.96 12.15
CA LEU A 67 -3.33 1.68 11.60
C LEU A 67 -2.22 0.62 11.66
N PHE A 68 -0.95 1.01 11.46
CA PHE A 68 0.16 0.08 11.63
C PHE A 68 0.36 -0.34 13.08
N GLU A 69 0.28 0.59 14.04
CA GLU A 69 0.36 0.25 15.47
C GLU A 69 -0.77 -0.71 15.89
N ARG A 70 -2.00 -0.46 15.42
CA ARG A 70 -3.13 -1.37 15.66
C ARG A 70 -2.91 -2.73 15.00
N LEU A 71 -2.36 -2.78 13.79
CA LEU A 71 -2.05 -4.03 13.12
C LEU A 71 -0.97 -4.82 13.88
N GLU A 72 0.08 -4.15 14.36
CA GLU A 72 1.13 -4.78 15.17
C GLU A 72 0.55 -5.42 16.43
N ALA A 73 -0.33 -4.71 17.16
CA ALA A 73 -1.01 -5.27 18.31
C ALA A 73 -1.85 -6.52 17.95
N LYS A 74 -2.50 -6.55 16.78
CA LYS A 74 -3.23 -7.75 16.31
C LYS A 74 -2.29 -8.88 15.91
N LEU A 75 -1.13 -8.57 15.33
CA LEU A 75 -0.10 -9.57 14.97
C LEU A 75 0.53 -10.19 16.21
N GLU A 76 0.74 -9.42 17.29
CA GLU A 76 1.16 -9.93 18.59
C GLU A 76 0.10 -10.84 19.21
N GLN A 77 -1.18 -10.47 19.11
CA GLN A 77 -2.30 -11.27 19.62
C GLN A 77 -2.51 -12.57 18.82
N TYR A 78 -2.24 -12.55 17.52
CA TYR A 78 -2.41 -13.68 16.61
C TYR A 78 -1.12 -13.98 15.81
N PRO A 79 -0.07 -14.51 16.47
CA PRO A 79 1.22 -14.74 15.81
C PRO A 79 1.10 -15.67 14.59
N GLY A 80 1.69 -15.23 13.47
CA GLY A 80 1.72 -16.00 12.23
C GLY A 80 0.38 -16.11 11.49
N GLN A 81 -0.64 -15.34 11.89
CA GLN A 81 -1.97 -15.39 11.28
C GLN A 81 -2.34 -14.01 10.70
N LEU A 82 -1.66 -13.58 9.62
CA LEU A 82 -1.88 -12.26 9.02
C LEU A 82 -3.35 -12.04 8.62
N THR A 83 -4.00 -13.02 7.99
CA THR A 83 -5.42 -12.92 7.61
C THR A 83 -6.32 -12.67 8.81
N ARG A 84 -6.07 -13.36 9.94
CA ARG A 84 -6.85 -13.16 11.16
C ARG A 84 -6.60 -11.78 11.75
N ALA A 85 -5.34 -11.37 11.86
CA ALA A 85 -4.98 -10.05 12.35
C ALA A 85 -5.60 -8.93 11.50
N ALA A 86 -5.59 -9.08 10.18
CA ALA A 86 -6.19 -8.16 9.23
C ALA A 86 -7.72 -8.07 9.38
N VAL A 87 -8.42 -9.20 9.54
CA VAL A 87 -9.87 -9.24 9.77
C VAL A 87 -10.24 -8.57 11.10
N GLU A 88 -9.51 -8.83 12.17
CA GLU A 88 -9.76 -8.19 13.46
C GLU A 88 -9.48 -6.68 13.41
N LEU A 89 -8.44 -6.25 12.69
CA LEU A 89 -8.20 -4.83 12.42
C LEU A 89 -9.32 -4.20 11.62
N ALA A 90 -9.81 -4.86 10.56
CA ALA A 90 -10.89 -4.33 9.72
C ALA A 90 -12.19 -4.13 10.52
N LYS A 91 -12.50 -5.03 11.46
CA LYS A 91 -13.63 -4.87 12.40
C LYS A 91 -13.45 -3.64 13.28
N ASP A 92 -12.28 -3.46 13.86
CA ASP A 92 -11.97 -2.30 14.72
C ASP A 92 -12.00 -0.99 13.92
N TRP A 93 -11.45 -1.01 12.70
CA TRP A 93 -11.43 0.14 11.80
C TRP A 93 -12.86 0.58 11.43
N ARG A 94 -13.73 -0.36 11.06
CA ARG A 94 -15.12 -0.06 10.68
C ARG A 94 -15.96 0.50 11.84
N THR A 95 -15.70 0.06 13.07
CA THR A 95 -16.45 0.48 14.26
C THR A 95 -15.95 1.79 14.85
N ASP A 96 -14.68 2.15 14.61
CA ASP A 96 -14.09 3.39 15.06
C ASP A 96 -14.71 4.62 14.36
N ARG A 97 -15.21 5.57 15.16
CA ARG A 97 -15.92 6.76 14.67
C ARG A 97 -15.06 7.62 13.76
N TYR A 98 -13.75 7.68 14.01
CA TYR A 98 -12.81 8.51 13.26
C TYR A 98 -12.28 7.75 12.05
N LEU A 99 -11.80 6.51 12.23
CA LEU A 99 -11.11 5.78 11.18
C LEU A 99 -12.02 5.35 10.02
N ARG A 100 -13.31 5.07 10.28
CA ARG A 100 -14.26 4.63 9.24
C ARG A 100 -14.53 5.65 8.12
N ARG A 101 -14.12 6.91 8.31
CA ARG A 101 -14.27 7.99 7.31
C ARG A 101 -13.04 8.14 6.42
N LEU A 102 -11.99 7.36 6.69
CA LEU A 102 -10.78 7.38 5.90
C LEU A 102 -11.03 6.71 4.56
N GLU A 103 -10.74 7.43 3.48
CA GLU A 103 -10.72 6.89 2.11
C GLU A 103 -9.42 6.12 1.82
N ALA A 104 -8.56 5.94 2.83
CA ALA A 104 -7.27 5.31 2.69
C ALA A 104 -7.37 3.79 2.57
N MET A 105 -6.46 3.23 1.79
CA MET A 105 -6.26 1.79 1.63
C MET A 105 -4.90 1.39 2.20
N MET A 106 -4.80 0.14 2.67
CA MET A 106 -3.59 -0.46 3.19
C MET A 106 -3.32 -1.79 2.50
N ALA A 107 -2.09 -1.98 2.01
CA ALA A 107 -1.61 -3.23 1.46
C ALA A 107 -0.71 -3.91 2.50
N VAL A 108 -0.97 -5.15 2.85
CA VAL A 108 -0.14 -5.92 3.79
C VAL A 108 0.14 -7.31 3.25
N ALA A 109 1.33 -7.84 3.48
CA ALA A 109 1.69 -9.17 3.02
C ALA A 109 2.73 -9.83 3.91
N ASP A 110 2.63 -11.14 4.08
CA ASP A 110 3.67 -12.01 4.65
C ASP A 110 4.20 -12.98 3.59
N GLN A 111 4.84 -14.07 3.97
CA GLN A 111 5.34 -15.07 3.00
C GLN A 111 4.22 -15.84 2.28
N ASP A 112 3.00 -15.86 2.82
CA ASP A 112 1.92 -16.75 2.37
C ASP A 112 0.78 -15.99 1.69
N VAL A 113 0.33 -14.85 2.24
CA VAL A 113 -0.86 -14.12 1.78
C VAL A 113 -0.60 -12.63 1.53
N SER A 114 -1.36 -12.04 0.60
CA SER A 114 -1.28 -10.61 0.26
C SER A 114 -2.66 -9.98 0.33
N LEU A 115 -2.86 -9.03 1.24
CA LEU A 115 -4.16 -8.50 1.60
C LEU A 115 -4.26 -6.98 1.37
N VAL A 116 -5.42 -6.55 0.91
CA VAL A 116 -5.85 -5.16 0.88
C VAL A 116 -6.90 -4.94 1.96
N LEU A 117 -6.70 -3.91 2.78
CA LEU A 117 -7.64 -3.47 3.79
C LEU A 117 -8.16 -2.06 3.46
N THR A 118 -9.45 -1.85 3.71
CA THR A 118 -10.14 -0.59 3.46
C THR A 118 -10.83 -0.07 4.74
N GLY A 119 -11.08 1.24 4.79
CA GLY A 119 -11.83 1.87 5.89
C GLY A 119 -13.30 1.44 5.99
N THR A 120 -13.84 0.80 4.95
CA THR A 120 -15.18 0.17 4.96
C THR A 120 -15.22 -1.18 5.67
N GLY A 121 -14.05 -1.72 6.03
CA GLY A 121 -13.89 -2.99 6.73
C GLY A 121 -13.76 -4.19 5.80
N ASP A 122 -13.37 -3.98 4.54
CA ASP A 122 -13.10 -5.06 3.60
C ASP A 122 -11.67 -5.59 3.79
N VAL A 123 -11.51 -6.90 3.64
CA VAL A 123 -10.22 -7.60 3.60
C VAL A 123 -10.22 -8.47 2.35
N LEU A 124 -9.38 -8.12 1.38
CA LEU A 124 -9.41 -8.70 0.04
C LEU A 124 -8.03 -9.25 -0.32
N GLU A 125 -8.00 -10.47 -0.86
CA GLU A 125 -6.80 -11.09 -1.42
C GLU A 125 -6.94 -11.18 -2.95
N PRO A 126 -6.11 -10.46 -3.73
CA PRO A 126 -6.16 -10.56 -5.19
C PRO A 126 -5.63 -11.91 -5.69
N GLU A 127 -6.33 -12.50 -6.66
CA GLU A 127 -5.97 -13.81 -7.24
C GLU A 127 -4.60 -13.82 -7.94
N ASP A 128 -4.17 -12.67 -8.49
CA ASP A 128 -2.89 -12.53 -9.18
C ASP A 128 -1.72 -12.15 -8.24
N GLY A 129 -1.99 -11.96 -6.94
CA GLY A 129 -0.99 -11.58 -5.95
C GLY A 129 -0.42 -10.17 -6.13
N LEU A 130 -1.09 -9.32 -6.90
CA LEU A 130 -0.67 -7.95 -7.18
C LEU A 130 -1.64 -6.94 -6.55
N ILE A 131 -1.11 -5.94 -5.86
CA ILE A 131 -1.91 -4.89 -5.23
C ILE A 131 -1.34 -3.53 -5.63
N GLY A 132 -2.14 -2.69 -6.27
CA GLY A 132 -1.80 -1.28 -6.49
C GLY A 132 -2.79 -0.37 -5.77
N ILE A 133 -2.30 0.50 -4.89
CA ILE A 133 -3.11 1.48 -4.17
C ILE A 133 -2.48 2.88 -4.26
N GLY A 134 -3.28 3.92 -3.99
CA GLY A 134 -2.85 5.32 -4.04
C GLY A 134 -2.91 5.94 -5.43
N SER A 135 -2.35 7.14 -5.57
CA SER A 135 -2.61 8.03 -6.72
C SER A 135 -2.27 7.40 -8.07
N GLY A 136 -1.13 6.70 -8.15
CA GLY A 136 -0.69 5.97 -9.34
C GLY A 136 -0.86 4.46 -9.24
N GLY A 137 -1.63 3.96 -8.28
CA GLY A 137 -1.78 2.53 -7.99
C GLY A 137 -2.23 1.70 -9.20
N ASN A 138 -3.19 2.23 -9.98
CA ASN A 138 -3.69 1.55 -11.17
C ASN A 138 -2.64 1.44 -12.29
N TYR A 139 -1.79 2.45 -12.48
CA TYR A 139 -0.72 2.41 -13.47
C TYR A 139 0.36 1.41 -13.07
N ALA A 140 0.75 1.42 -11.79
CA ALA A 140 1.70 0.48 -11.23
C ALA A 140 1.17 -0.97 -11.31
N LEU A 141 -0.10 -1.18 -10.98
CA LEU A 141 -0.76 -2.50 -11.06
C LEU A 141 -0.81 -3.03 -12.49
N ALA A 142 -1.22 -2.18 -13.45
CA ALA A 142 -1.27 -2.56 -14.86
C ALA A 142 0.11 -2.96 -15.40
N ALA A 143 1.15 -2.17 -15.07
CA ALA A 143 2.52 -2.47 -15.42
C ALA A 143 3.00 -3.79 -14.77
N ALA A 144 2.75 -4.00 -13.48
CA ALA A 144 3.13 -5.22 -12.78
C ALA A 144 2.47 -6.45 -13.38
N ARG A 145 1.17 -6.35 -13.70
CA ARG A 145 0.40 -7.43 -14.33
C ARG A 145 0.92 -7.78 -15.72
N ALA A 146 1.43 -6.81 -16.48
CA ALA A 146 2.09 -7.07 -17.77
C ALA A 146 3.48 -7.73 -17.61
N LEU A 147 4.19 -7.44 -16.51
CA LEU A 147 5.56 -7.89 -16.26
C LEU A 147 5.64 -9.24 -15.51
N ILE A 148 4.61 -9.64 -14.75
CA ILE A 148 4.67 -10.77 -13.82
C ILE A 148 5.04 -12.10 -14.50
N GLY A 149 4.53 -12.33 -15.71
CA GLY A 149 4.78 -13.52 -16.53
C GLY A 149 6.08 -13.48 -17.33
N GLN A 150 6.83 -12.37 -17.33
CA GLN A 150 8.07 -12.28 -18.07
C GLN A 150 9.19 -13.08 -17.39
N LYS A 151 9.94 -13.83 -18.22
CA LYS A 151 11.12 -14.60 -17.77
C LYS A 151 12.24 -13.65 -17.36
N GLY A 152 12.98 -14.03 -16.33
CA GLY A 152 14.16 -13.29 -15.87
C GLY A 152 13.86 -12.06 -15.01
N LEU A 153 12.61 -11.78 -14.65
CA LEU A 153 12.26 -10.71 -13.71
C LEU A 153 11.88 -11.28 -12.34
N GLY A 154 12.60 -10.87 -11.29
CA GLY A 154 12.22 -11.11 -9.90
C GLY A 154 11.08 -10.20 -9.43
N ALA A 155 10.51 -10.47 -8.26
CA ALA A 155 9.46 -9.62 -7.68
C ALA A 155 9.93 -8.17 -7.49
N GLU A 156 11.18 -7.98 -7.06
CA GLU A 156 11.77 -6.65 -6.88
C GLU A 156 11.97 -5.91 -8.22
N ASP A 157 12.42 -6.60 -9.26
CA ASP A 157 12.57 -6.02 -10.60
C ASP A 157 11.23 -5.55 -11.16
N ILE A 158 10.19 -6.39 -10.98
CA ILE A 158 8.82 -6.07 -11.39
C ILE A 158 8.34 -4.83 -10.63
N ALA A 159 8.52 -4.79 -9.31
CA ALA A 159 8.11 -3.65 -8.49
C ALA A 159 8.81 -2.35 -8.94
N LYS A 160 10.14 -2.37 -9.09
CA LYS A 160 10.92 -1.21 -9.56
C LYS A 160 10.46 -0.70 -10.92
N LYS A 161 10.35 -1.59 -11.91
CA LYS A 161 9.93 -1.22 -13.27
C LYS A 161 8.50 -0.68 -13.30
N SER A 162 7.60 -1.29 -12.54
CA SER A 162 6.20 -0.87 -12.49
C SER A 162 6.02 0.49 -11.83
N MET A 163 6.76 0.76 -10.75
CA MET A 163 6.78 2.07 -10.10
C MET A 163 7.38 3.15 -11.01
N ALA A 164 8.45 2.85 -11.75
CA ALA A 164 9.02 3.76 -12.74
C ALA A 164 8.03 4.11 -13.86
N ILE A 165 7.28 3.11 -14.36
CA ILE A 165 6.20 3.35 -15.34
C ILE A 165 5.11 4.23 -14.74
N ALA A 166 4.70 3.98 -13.49
CA ALA A 166 3.70 4.81 -12.81
C ALA A 166 4.18 6.26 -12.65
N ALA A 167 5.45 6.48 -12.29
CA ALA A 167 6.04 7.81 -12.17
C ALA A 167 6.14 8.55 -13.53
N GLY A 168 6.32 7.81 -14.63
CA GLY A 168 6.30 8.37 -15.98
C GLY A 168 4.91 8.78 -16.50
N ILE A 169 3.83 8.42 -15.79
CA ILE A 169 2.44 8.65 -16.21
C ILE A 169 1.69 9.54 -15.21
N CYS A 170 1.81 9.24 -13.92
CA CYS A 170 1.04 9.89 -12.87
C CYS A 170 1.78 11.10 -12.30
N VAL A 171 1.19 12.30 -12.43
CA VAL A 171 1.75 13.55 -11.87
C VAL A 171 1.89 13.54 -10.34
N TYR A 172 1.22 12.60 -9.66
CA TYR A 172 1.26 12.43 -8.20
C TYR A 172 2.12 11.25 -7.76
N THR A 173 3.04 10.76 -8.60
CA THR A 173 3.96 9.66 -8.29
C THR A 173 5.35 10.02 -8.79
N ASN A 174 6.37 9.86 -7.95
CA ASN A 174 7.76 10.14 -8.33
C ASN A 174 8.64 8.89 -8.35
N GLU A 175 9.90 9.08 -8.75
CA GLU A 175 10.90 8.02 -8.84
C GLU A 175 11.59 7.71 -7.49
N ASN A 176 11.27 8.43 -6.42
CA ASN A 176 11.86 8.21 -5.10
C ASN A 176 11.17 7.03 -4.40
N VAL A 177 11.54 5.81 -4.80
CA VAL A 177 10.88 4.59 -4.34
C VAL A 177 11.61 3.97 -3.14
N THR A 178 10.84 3.62 -2.11
CA THR A 178 11.27 2.74 -1.01
C THR A 178 10.73 1.34 -1.24
N ILE A 179 11.53 0.32 -0.94
CA ILE A 179 11.20 -1.09 -1.21
C ILE A 179 11.50 -1.91 0.04
N GLU A 180 10.56 -2.78 0.39
CA GLU A 180 10.73 -3.83 1.39
C GLU A 180 10.43 -5.20 0.77
N ALA A 181 11.17 -6.24 1.20
CA ALA A 181 11.10 -7.57 0.60
C ALA A 181 11.15 -8.72 1.64
N LEU A 182 10.39 -9.79 1.39
CA LEU A 182 10.40 -11.06 2.13
C LEU A 182 10.81 -12.23 1.23
#